data_AF-A0A7Y3UN30-F1
#
_entry.id   AF-A0A7Y3UN30-F1
#
_cell.length_a   1.000
_cell.length_b   1.000
_cell.length_c   1.000
_cell.angle_alpha   90.00
_cell.angle_beta   90.00
_cell.angle_gamma   90.00
#
_symmetry.space_group_name_H-M   'P 1'
#
loop_
_entity.id
_entity.type
_entity.pdbx_description
1 polymer ?
#
loop_
_entity_poly.entity_id
_entity_poly.type
_entity_poly.pdbx_seq_one_letter_code
_entity_poly.pdbx_strand_id
1 'polypeptide(L)'
;MVDEKGKEKNQNNLNTLEKTDEATLIWDEYKYRHDLIWKHLIRSTITVIVLITIPYSNQFNDVTIFTIFAPVLAIGYTLFTYNILKRELELYENVKDFHRNRQNVLFNLHKQTENTYLAQKTSDDFSKRVRFYIKCLIVLACLGGVIHFIQAFCKC
;
A
#
# COMPACT_ATOMS: atom_id res chain seq x y z
N MET A 1 -12.62 55.40 -11.04
CA MET A 1 -13.57 54.29 -10.82
C MET A 1 -12.90 53.02 -11.30
N VAL A 2 -12.35 52.22 -10.39
CA VAL A 2 -11.83 50.89 -10.74
C VAL A 2 -13.05 49.99 -10.91
N ASP A 3 -13.31 49.59 -12.15
CA ASP A 3 -14.49 48.82 -12.58
C ASP A 3 -14.72 47.59 -11.70
N GLU A 4 -15.91 47.47 -11.11
CA GLU A 4 -16.30 46.32 -10.26
C GLU A 4 -16.15 44.99 -11.01
N LYS A 5 -16.35 45.00 -12.34
CA LYS A 5 -16.12 43.84 -13.23
C LYS A 5 -14.68 43.33 -13.22
N GLY A 6 -13.70 44.20 -12.98
CA GLY A 6 -12.29 43.82 -12.90
C GLY A 6 -11.96 43.07 -11.61
N LYS A 7 -12.61 43.44 -10.49
CA LYS A 7 -12.44 42.77 -9.20
C LYS A 7 -13.08 41.38 -9.19
N GLU A 8 -14.29 41.26 -9.71
CA GLU A 8 -15.02 39.99 -9.77
C GLU A 8 -14.29 38.95 -10.64
N LYS A 9 -13.76 39.36 -11.81
CA LYS A 9 -12.99 38.48 -12.69
C LYS A 9 -11.69 37.99 -12.05
N ASN A 10 -11.01 38.85 -11.29
CA ASN A 10 -9.76 38.50 -10.62
C ASN A 10 -10.00 37.53 -9.45
N GLN A 11 -11.08 37.75 -8.70
CA GLN A 11 -11.49 36.89 -7.59
C GLN A 11 -11.93 35.50 -8.08
N ASN A 12 -12.63 35.44 -9.20
CA ASN A 12 -12.97 34.17 -9.85
C ASN A 12 -11.72 33.40 -10.29
N ASN A 13 -10.75 34.06 -10.93
CA ASN A 13 -9.49 33.44 -11.34
C ASN A 13 -8.66 32.91 -10.16
N LEU A 14 -8.60 33.68 -9.06
CA LEU A 14 -7.89 33.27 -7.84
C LEU A 14 -8.52 32.00 -7.24
N ASN A 15 -9.85 31.96 -7.17
CA ASN A 15 -10.59 30.79 -6.69
C ASN A 15 -10.43 29.57 -7.61
N THR A 16 -10.29 29.75 -8.93
CA THR A 16 -10.02 28.63 -9.85
C THR A 16 -8.62 28.09 -9.66
N LEU A 17 -7.61 28.97 -9.52
CA LEU A 17 -6.22 28.58 -9.30
C LEU A 17 -6.04 27.82 -7.97
N GLU A 18 -6.65 28.31 -6.89
CA GLU A 18 -6.64 27.64 -5.58
C GLU A 18 -7.28 26.25 -5.66
N LYS A 19 -8.41 26.12 -6.38
CA LYS A 19 -9.07 24.81 -6.57
C LYS A 19 -8.22 23.84 -7.39
N THR A 20 -7.49 24.31 -8.41
CA THR A 20 -6.62 23.47 -9.22
C THR A 20 -5.37 23.03 -8.47
N ASP A 21 -4.78 23.91 -7.66
CA ASP A 21 -3.62 23.57 -6.83
C ASP A 21 -4.00 22.55 -5.75
N GLU A 22 -5.15 22.73 -5.09
CA GLU A 22 -5.62 21.77 -4.10
C GLU A 22 -5.94 20.40 -4.74
N ALA A 23 -6.58 20.38 -5.92
CA ALA A 23 -6.87 19.14 -6.63
C ALA A 23 -5.58 18.39 -7.05
N THR A 24 -4.57 19.13 -7.51
CA THR A 24 -3.28 18.57 -7.88
C THR A 24 -2.57 17.99 -6.66
N LEU A 25 -2.59 18.71 -5.53
CA LEU A 25 -1.98 18.25 -4.28
C LEU A 25 -2.62 16.95 -3.77
N ILE A 26 -3.95 16.84 -3.77
CA ILE A 26 -4.64 15.61 -3.35
C ILE A 26 -4.33 14.44 -4.29
N TRP A 27 -4.26 14.72 -5.60
CA TRP A 27 -3.94 13.70 -6.60
C TRP A 27 -2.49 13.19 -6.47
N ASP A 28 -1.55 14.09 -6.22
CA ASP A 28 -0.15 13.73 -6.00
C ASP A 28 0.01 12.92 -4.70
N GLU A 29 -0.70 13.30 -3.63
CA GLU A 29 -0.73 12.55 -2.37
C GLU A 29 -1.30 11.13 -2.58
N TYR A 30 -2.39 11.00 -3.35
CA TYR A 30 -2.96 9.70 -3.71
C TYR A 30 -1.95 8.81 -4.46
N LYS A 31 -1.28 9.37 -5.48
CA LYS A 31 -0.26 8.64 -6.26
C LYS A 31 0.92 8.23 -5.39
N TYR A 32 1.39 9.15 -4.55
CA TYR A 32 2.50 8.92 -3.63
C TYR A 32 2.23 7.74 -2.70
N ARG A 33 1.05 7.71 -2.06
CA ARG A 33 0.66 6.60 -1.16
C ARG A 33 0.50 5.28 -1.89
N HIS A 34 -0.09 5.30 -3.07
CA HIS A 34 -0.20 4.10 -3.90
C HIS A 34 1.18 3.53 -4.27
N ASP A 35 2.11 4.38 -4.71
CA ASP A 35 3.49 3.98 -5.02
C ASP A 35 4.24 3.44 -3.79
N LEU A 36 4.07 4.06 -2.62
CA LEU A 36 4.62 3.55 -1.37
C LEU A 36 4.14 2.14 -1.05
N ILE A 37 2.83 1.87 -1.16
CA ILE A 37 2.26 0.54 -0.92
C ILE A 37 2.91 -0.49 -1.86
N TRP A 38 3.04 -0.17 -3.16
CA TRP A 38 3.69 -1.05 -4.13
C TRP A 38 5.16 -1.30 -3.82
N LYS A 39 5.91 -0.26 -3.46
CA LYS A 39 7.32 -0.38 -3.06
C LYS A 39 7.48 -1.30 -1.86
N HIS A 40 6.62 -1.17 -0.84
CA HIS A 40 6.64 -2.05 0.32
C HIS A 40 6.29 -3.50 -0.03
N LEU A 41 5.31 -3.72 -0.91
CA LEU A 41 4.95 -5.07 -1.39
C LEU A 41 6.09 -5.75 -2.13
N ILE A 42 6.70 -5.06 -3.10
CA ILE A 42 7.81 -5.63 -3.89
C ILE A 42 9.02 -5.89 -2.99
N ARG A 43 9.39 -4.91 -2.15
CA ARG A 43 10.52 -5.05 -1.23
C ARG A 43 10.33 -6.23 -0.29
N SER A 44 9.14 -6.37 0.30
CA SER A 44 8.89 -7.45 1.24
C SER A 44 8.87 -8.82 0.58
N THR A 45 8.35 -8.92 -0.63
CA THR A 45 8.38 -10.14 -1.44
C THR A 45 9.81 -10.58 -1.71
N ILE A 46 10.66 -9.66 -2.17
CA ILE A 46 12.08 -9.94 -2.42
C ILE A 46 12.77 -10.36 -1.13
N THR A 47 12.54 -9.66 -0.02
CA THR A 47 13.12 -10.00 1.28
C THR A 47 12.71 -11.40 1.71
N VAL A 48 11.43 -11.77 1.64
CA VAL A 48 10.97 -13.12 2.01
C VAL A 48 11.60 -14.19 1.12
N ILE A 49 11.65 -13.98 -0.20
CA ILE A 49 12.28 -14.93 -1.14
C ILE A 49 13.76 -15.10 -0.82
N VAL A 50 14.49 -14.01 -0.58
CA VAL A 50 15.91 -14.04 -0.23
C VAL A 50 16.12 -14.80 1.08
N LEU A 51 15.36 -14.50 2.13
CA LEU A 51 15.51 -15.21 3.41
C LEU A 51 15.17 -16.69 3.35
N ILE A 52 14.20 -17.09 2.51
CA ILE A 52 13.89 -18.50 2.27
C ILE A 52 15.02 -19.18 1.49
N THR A 53 15.67 -18.48 0.56
CA THR A 53 16.69 -19.05 -0.35
C THR A 53 18.09 -19.12 0.25
N ILE A 54 18.48 -18.17 1.11
CA ILE A 54 19.80 -18.09 1.77
C ILE A 54 20.30 -19.45 2.32
N PRO A 55 19.52 -20.18 3.14
CA PRO A 55 19.97 -21.47 3.72
C PRO A 55 20.19 -22.59 2.69
N TYR A 56 19.72 -22.45 1.45
CA TYR A 56 20.02 -23.40 0.36
C TYR A 56 21.36 -23.11 -0.33
N SER A 57 22.02 -21.99 -0.03
CA SER A 57 23.33 -21.70 -0.59
C SER A 57 24.41 -22.56 0.08
N ASN A 58 25.18 -23.28 -0.74
CA ASN A 58 26.28 -24.15 -0.30
C ASN A 58 27.39 -23.41 0.48
N GLN A 59 27.41 -22.08 0.43
CA GLN A 59 28.38 -21.26 1.16
C GLN A 59 28.17 -21.21 2.69
N PHE A 60 26.98 -21.59 3.19
CA PHE A 60 26.63 -21.44 4.60
C PHE A 60 26.38 -22.78 5.34
N ASN A 61 26.86 -23.89 4.78
CA ASN A 61 26.54 -25.24 5.26
C ASN A 61 26.93 -25.55 6.72
N ASP A 62 27.90 -24.84 7.31
CA ASP A 62 28.39 -25.13 8.67
C ASP A 62 27.72 -24.31 9.78
N VAL A 63 26.87 -23.32 9.45
CA VAL A 63 26.32 -22.40 10.47
C VAL A 63 24.85 -22.71 10.74
N THR A 64 24.60 -23.73 11.56
CA THR A 64 23.26 -24.12 12.07
C THR A 64 22.47 -22.95 12.65
N ILE A 65 23.16 -21.97 13.23
CA ILE A 65 22.56 -20.74 13.76
C ILE A 65 21.85 -19.92 12.66
N PHE A 66 22.45 -19.80 11.46
CA PHE A 66 21.83 -19.05 10.35
C PHE A 66 20.58 -19.73 9.81
N THR A 67 20.56 -21.07 9.79
CA THR A 67 19.39 -21.86 9.35
C THR A 67 18.16 -21.63 10.23
N ILE A 68 18.35 -21.39 11.53
CA ILE A 68 17.26 -21.12 12.48
C ILE A 68 16.92 -19.62 12.52
N PHE A 69 17.91 -18.74 12.49
CA PHE A 69 17.67 -17.29 12.57
C PHE A 69 17.00 -16.74 11.32
N ALA A 70 17.35 -17.21 10.12
CA ALA A 70 16.76 -16.72 8.87
C ALA A 70 15.22 -16.81 8.85
N PRO A 71 14.58 -17.96 9.12
CA PRO A 71 13.12 -18.04 9.11
C PRO A 71 12.46 -17.22 10.22
N VAL A 72 13.06 -17.13 11.42
CA VAL A 72 12.54 -16.28 12.51
C VAL A 72 12.56 -14.81 12.08
N LEU A 73 13.64 -14.36 11.44
CA LEU A 73 13.80 -13.01 10.94
C LEU A 73 12.83 -12.73 9.78
N ALA A 74 12.57 -13.72 8.92
CA ALA A 74 11.59 -13.61 7.84
C ALA A 74 10.17 -13.41 8.38
N ILE A 75 9.76 -14.20 9.38
CA ILE A 75 8.46 -14.07 10.03
C ILE A 75 8.33 -12.70 10.71
N GLY A 76 9.33 -12.31 11.49
CA GLY A 76 9.36 -11.01 12.17
C GLY A 76 9.27 -9.84 11.19
N TYR A 77 10.05 -9.88 10.11
CA TYR A 77 10.03 -8.86 9.06
C TYR A 77 8.67 -8.79 8.34
N THR A 78 8.04 -9.93 8.09
CA THR A 78 6.72 -9.98 7.42
C THR A 78 5.63 -9.40 8.31
N LEU A 79 5.64 -9.71 9.61
CA LEU A 79 4.72 -9.13 10.59
C LEU A 79 4.90 -7.62 10.74
N PHE A 80 6.15 -7.16 10.79
CA PHE A 80 6.47 -5.75 10.82
C PHE A 80 5.97 -5.02 9.58
N THR A 81 6.23 -5.58 8.39
CA THR A 81 5.72 -5.05 7.13
C THR A 81 4.20 -5.01 7.10
N TYR A 82 3.52 -6.04 7.59
CA TYR A 82 2.06 -6.07 7.67
C TYR A 82 1.50 -4.90 8.48
N ASN A 83 2.08 -4.60 9.64
CA ASN A 83 1.64 -3.50 10.48
C ASN A 83 1.82 -2.13 9.80
N ILE A 84 2.98 -1.92 9.14
CA ILE A 84 3.22 -0.70 8.37
C ILE A 84 2.20 -0.58 7.24
N LEU A 85 2.03 -1.64 6.44
CA LEU A 85 1.16 -1.61 5.28
C LEU A 85 -0.30 -1.41 5.67
N LYS A 86 -0.74 -2.00 6.80
CA LYS A 86 -2.10 -1.78 7.33
C LYS A 86 -2.35 -0.30 7.58
N ARG A 87 -1.43 0.38 8.25
CA ARG A 87 -1.54 1.81 8.55
C ARG A 87 -1.52 2.67 7.27
N GLU A 88 -0.64 2.36 6.33
CA GLU A 88 -0.61 3.06 5.03
C GLU A 88 -1.90 2.83 4.22
N LEU A 89 -2.48 1.63 4.30
CA LEU A 89 -3.74 1.31 3.63
C LEU A 89 -4.91 2.11 4.21
N GLU A 90 -4.98 2.26 5.54
CA GLU A 90 -5.99 3.09 6.21
C GLU A 90 -5.86 4.56 5.81
N LEU A 91 -4.63 5.09 5.74
CA LEU A 91 -4.39 6.46 5.26
C LEU A 91 -4.75 6.63 3.78
N TYR A 92 -4.42 5.64 2.95
CA TYR A 92 -4.79 5.63 1.53
C TYR A 92 -6.31 5.62 1.34
N GLU A 93 -7.05 4.83 2.12
CA GLU A 93 -8.51 4.80 2.08
C GLU A 93 -9.10 6.18 2.42
N ASN A 94 -8.59 6.82 3.47
CA ASN A 94 -9.02 8.18 3.85
C ASN A 94 -8.77 9.22 2.75
N VAL A 95 -7.57 9.22 2.14
CA VAL A 95 -7.23 10.17 1.05
C VAL A 95 -8.06 9.90 -0.20
N LYS A 96 -8.29 8.63 -0.54
CA LYS A 96 -9.14 8.21 -1.66
C LYS A 96 -10.57 8.69 -1.48
N ASP A 97 -11.13 8.51 -0.29
CA ASP A 97 -12.49 8.95 0.02
C ASP A 97 -12.61 10.48 -0.02
N PHE A 98 -11.60 11.20 0.48
CA PHE A 98 -11.54 12.66 0.41
C PHE A 98 -11.50 13.18 -1.04
N HIS A 99 -10.59 12.64 -1.86
CA HIS A 99 -10.47 12.99 -3.27
C HIS A 99 -11.79 12.78 -4.03
N ARG A 100 -12.47 11.66 -3.74
CA ARG A 100 -13.69 11.28 -4.43
C ARG A 100 -14.91 12.07 -3.97
N ASN A 101 -15.02 12.39 -2.68
CA ASN A 101 -16.06 13.30 -2.18
C ASN A 101 -15.95 14.66 -2.88
N ARG A 102 -14.71 15.14 -3.05
CA ARG A 102 -14.44 16.39 -3.75
C ARG A 102 -14.75 16.32 -5.25
N GLN A 103 -14.44 15.21 -5.93
CA GLN A 103 -14.89 14.98 -7.31
C GLN A 103 -16.41 14.99 -7.43
N ASN A 104 -17.13 14.36 -6.51
CA ASN A 104 -18.59 14.31 -6.53
C ASN A 104 -19.21 15.71 -6.39
N VAL A 105 -18.64 16.56 -5.53
CA VAL A 105 -19.05 17.96 -5.36
C VAL A 105 -18.74 18.79 -6.59
N LEU A 106 -17.55 18.64 -7.20
CA LEU A 106 -17.13 19.42 -8.36
C LEU A 106 -17.90 19.06 -9.65
N PHE A 107 -18.18 17.77 -9.87
CA PHE A 107 -18.86 17.29 -11.07
C PHE A 107 -20.38 17.13 -10.89
N ASN A 108 -20.93 17.50 -9.72
CA ASN A 108 -22.36 17.42 -9.42
C ASN A 108 -22.97 16.02 -9.68
N LEU A 109 -22.19 14.96 -9.41
CA LEU A 109 -22.55 13.57 -9.69
C LEU A 109 -23.61 13.00 -8.71
N HIS A 110 -24.36 13.86 -8.03
CA HIS A 110 -25.31 13.53 -6.96
C HIS A 110 -26.53 12.72 -7.41
N LYS A 111 -26.76 12.57 -8.73
CA LYS A 111 -27.80 11.68 -9.29
C LYS A 111 -27.25 10.33 -9.77
N GLN A 112 -25.95 10.23 -9.98
CA GLN A 112 -25.24 9.01 -10.34
C GLN A 112 -24.45 8.62 -9.11
N THR A 113 -25.16 8.23 -8.05
CA THR A 113 -24.57 7.86 -6.77
C THR A 113 -24.93 6.42 -6.43
N GLU A 114 -26.15 5.97 -6.76
CA GLU A 114 -26.61 4.59 -6.49
C GLU A 114 -25.78 3.50 -7.23
N ASN A 115 -25.48 3.69 -8.52
CA ASN A 115 -24.62 2.76 -9.30
C ASN A 115 -23.12 2.88 -8.98
N THR A 116 -22.69 4.04 -8.50
CA THR A 116 -21.30 4.38 -8.17
C THR A 116 -20.93 3.94 -6.76
N TYR A 117 -21.89 3.85 -5.83
CA TYR A 117 -21.74 3.13 -4.56
C TYR A 117 -21.53 1.62 -4.80
N LEU A 118 -22.21 1.02 -5.79
CA LEU A 118 -21.96 -0.37 -6.19
C LEU A 118 -20.59 -0.56 -6.85
N ALA A 119 -20.16 0.38 -7.70
CA ALA A 119 -18.79 0.42 -8.24
C ALA A 119 -17.72 0.81 -7.19
N GLN A 120 -18.11 1.36 -6.05
CA GLN A 120 -17.24 1.68 -4.91
C GLN A 120 -17.00 0.45 -4.04
N LYS A 121 -18.03 -0.37 -3.84
CA LYS A 121 -17.92 -1.69 -3.19
C LYS A 121 -16.96 -2.63 -3.93
N THR A 122 -16.77 -2.44 -5.24
CA THR A 122 -15.76 -3.14 -6.04
C THR A 122 -14.38 -2.45 -6.03
N SER A 123 -14.24 -1.23 -5.52
CA SER A 123 -12.94 -0.54 -5.35
C SER A 123 -12.26 -0.85 -4.00
N ASP A 124 -13.00 -1.34 -3.01
CA ASP A 124 -12.45 -2.02 -1.82
C ASP A 124 -11.57 -3.23 -2.17
N ASP A 125 -11.65 -3.67 -3.42
CA ASP A 125 -10.94 -4.83 -3.93
C ASP A 125 -9.43 -4.60 -3.95
N PHE A 126 -8.92 -3.36 -4.07
CA PHE A 126 -7.48 -3.12 -3.94
C PHE A 126 -6.98 -3.42 -2.52
N SER A 127 -7.57 -2.80 -1.49
CA SER A 127 -7.17 -3.06 -0.10
C SER A 127 -7.39 -4.50 0.31
N LYS A 128 -8.46 -5.15 -0.19
CA LYS A 128 -8.69 -6.59 0.01
C LYS A 128 -7.62 -7.44 -0.66
N ARG A 129 -7.26 -7.17 -1.91
CA ARG A 129 -6.17 -7.87 -2.64
C ARG A 129 -4.83 -7.68 -1.96
N VAL A 130 -4.49 -6.47 -1.53
CA VAL A 130 -3.25 -6.18 -0.79
C VAL A 130 -3.21 -6.97 0.53
N ARG A 131 -4.29 -6.94 1.32
CA ARG A 131 -4.39 -7.75 2.55
C ARG A 131 -4.29 -9.24 2.28
N PHE A 132 -4.95 -9.72 1.22
CA PHE A 132 -4.87 -11.12 0.80
C PHE A 132 -3.44 -11.50 0.41
N TYR A 133 -2.75 -10.65 -0.36
CA TYR A 133 -1.37 -10.87 -0.76
C TYR A 133 -0.41 -10.97 0.43
N ILE A 134 -0.54 -10.09 1.42
CA ILE A 134 0.30 -10.16 2.62
C ILE A 134 0.01 -11.44 3.42
N LYS A 135 -1.25 -11.87 3.51
CA LYS A 135 -1.60 -13.16 4.14
C LYS A 135 -0.91 -14.32 3.42
N CYS A 136 -0.90 -14.31 2.09
CA CYS A 136 -0.15 -15.30 1.30
C CYS A 136 1.36 -15.25 1.59
N LEU A 137 1.95 -14.05 1.71
CA LEU A 137 3.36 -13.89 2.09
C LEU A 137 3.66 -14.44 3.48
N ILE A 138 2.78 -14.22 4.47
CA ILE A 138 2.92 -14.79 5.82
C ILE A 138 2.90 -16.31 5.76
N VAL A 139 1.93 -16.89 5.03
CA VAL A 139 1.85 -18.35 4.85
C VAL A 139 3.11 -18.89 4.18
N LEU A 140 3.61 -18.21 3.14
CA LEU A 140 4.85 -18.60 2.46
C LEU A 140 6.06 -18.54 3.40
N ALA A 141 6.18 -17.49 4.20
CA ALA A 141 7.24 -17.35 5.20
C ALA A 141 7.17 -18.44 6.27
N CYS A 142 5.97 -18.79 6.74
CA CYS A 142 5.75 -19.90 7.67
C CYS A 142 6.13 -21.25 7.06
N LEU A 143 5.70 -21.53 5.82
CA LEU A 143 6.05 -22.77 5.11
C LEU A 143 7.56 -22.88 4.93
N GLY A 144 8.22 -21.81 4.48
CA GLY A 144 9.68 -21.75 4.39
C GLY A 144 10.34 -22.02 5.74
N GLY A 145 9.83 -21.42 6.82
CA GLY A 145 10.34 -21.66 8.17
C GLY A 145 10.18 -23.10 8.66
N VAL A 146 9.06 -23.76 8.38
CA VAL A 146 8.84 -25.17 8.73
C VAL A 146 9.80 -26.08 7.95
N ILE A 147 10.00 -25.83 6.65
CA ILE A 147 10.95 -26.60 5.83
C ILE A 147 12.36 -26.46 6.40
N HIS A 148 12.79 -25.24 6.72
CA HIS A 148 14.12 -25.00 7.32
C HIS A 148 14.28 -25.65 8.68
N PHE A 149 13.22 -25.63 9.51
CA PHE A 149 13.21 -26.31 10.79
C PHE A 149 13.38 -27.82 10.62
N ILE A 150 12.60 -28.46 9.75
CA ILE A 150 12.72 -29.90 9.47
C ILE A 150 14.13 -30.25 8.96
N GLN A 151 14.67 -29.44 8.05
CA GLN A 151 16.00 -29.67 7.48
C GLN A 151 17.12 -29.53 8.53
N ALA A 152 16.99 -28.58 9.46
CA ALA A 152 17.91 -28.45 10.58
C ALA A 152 17.87 -29.68 11.51
N PHE A 153 16.67 -30.20 11.81
CA PHE A 153 16.49 -31.39 12.66
C PHE A 153 16.95 -32.69 11.98
N CYS A 154 16.81 -32.83 10.66
CA CYS A 154 17.30 -34.01 9.93
C CYS A 154 18.82 -34.04 9.70
N LYS A 155 19.52 -32.91 9.83
CA LYS A 155 20.98 -32.82 9.71
C LYS A 155 21.71 -33.02 11.04
N CYS A 156 21.03 -32.88 12.18
CA CYS A 156 21.53 -33.22 13.51
C CYS A 156 21.32 -34.71 13.81
#